data_AF-A0A917YTF3-F1
#
_entry.id   AF-A0A917YTF3-F1
#
_cell.length_a   1.000
_cell.length_b   1.000
_cell.length_c   1.000
_cell.angle_alpha   90.00
_cell.angle_beta   90.00
_cell.angle_gamma   90.00
#
_symmetry.space_group_name_H-M   'P 1'
#
loop_
_entity.id
_entity.type
_entity.pdbx_description
1 polymer ?
#
loop_
_entity_poly.entity_id
_entity_poly.type
_entity_poly.pdbx_seq_one_letter_code
_entity_poly.pdbx_strand_id
1 'polypeptide(L)'
;MYCPRTYTDLRKVKVGGIAVYVSESCGGVFLENQTLKLFECRSGERGKALSAHLAKFHNELQGLNAKVFCPLCVDTVMLRRFYSPLHVVEIDECPGCGGIWLDTGELAKLQSLMLNEKERALLRAQLMEECQPSKIEGHPHIRDAWIRRSDKVDKLMDIASYLTNGW
;
A
#
# COMPACT_ATOMS: atom_id res chain seq x y z
N MET A 1 24.91 4.57 5.88
CA MET A 1 23.78 5.14 5.10
C MET A 1 23.31 6.38 5.84
N TYR A 2 23.01 7.46 5.14
CA TYR A 2 22.73 8.76 5.76
C TYR A 2 21.24 9.09 5.71
N CYS A 3 20.79 9.85 6.70
CA CYS A 3 19.44 10.40 6.72
C CYS A 3 19.30 11.41 5.57
N PRO A 4 18.27 11.32 4.72
CA PRO A 4 18.11 12.23 3.59
C PRO A 4 17.64 13.63 4.01
N ARG A 5 17.21 13.83 5.26
CA ARG A 5 16.80 15.12 5.81
C ARG A 5 17.93 15.84 6.54
N THR A 6 18.66 15.11 7.38
CA THR A 6 19.68 15.69 8.29
C THR A 6 21.11 15.34 7.91
N TYR A 7 21.31 14.45 6.93
CA TYR A 7 22.62 13.93 6.51
C TYR A 7 23.44 13.24 7.61
N THR A 8 22.82 12.94 8.76
CA THR A 8 23.43 12.18 9.85
C THR A 8 23.32 10.68 9.61
N ASP A 9 24.17 9.89 10.26
CA ASP A 9 24.12 8.42 10.12
C ASP A 9 22.77 7.84 10.57
N LEU A 10 22.24 6.89 9.81
CA LEU A 10 21.09 6.09 10.23
C LEU A 10 21.54 4.92 11.08
N ARG A 11 20.90 4.75 12.24
CA ARG A 11 21.13 3.62 13.13
C ARG A 11 20.25 2.45 12.75
N LYS A 12 20.86 1.28 12.54
CA LYS A 12 20.13 0.01 12.36
C LYS A 12 19.58 -0.47 13.71
N VAL A 13 18.27 -0.65 13.78
CA VAL A 13 17.54 -1.13 14.98
C VAL A 13 16.73 -2.36 14.60
N LYS A 14 16.59 -3.33 15.52
CA LYS A 14 15.72 -4.49 15.34
C LYS A 14 14.45 -4.33 16.17
N VAL A 15 13.28 -4.32 15.53
CA VAL A 15 11.98 -4.27 16.20
C VAL A 15 11.22 -5.56 15.89
N GLY A 16 11.02 -6.41 16.91
CA GLY A 16 10.40 -7.72 16.73
C GLY A 16 11.12 -8.58 15.68
N GLY A 17 12.45 -8.56 15.68
CA GLY A 17 13.30 -9.30 14.73
C GLY A 17 13.49 -8.65 13.36
N ILE A 18 12.70 -7.62 13.00
CA ILE A 18 12.80 -6.93 11.72
C ILE A 18 13.76 -5.75 11.84
N ALA A 19 14.73 -5.68 10.93
CA ALA A 19 15.66 -4.56 10.89
C ALA A 19 15.04 -3.34 10.20
N VAL A 20 15.21 -2.18 10.82
CA VAL A 20 14.82 -0.85 10.31
C VAL A 20 15.96 0.12 10.56
N TYR A 21 16.02 1.24 9.83
CA TYR A 21 17.07 2.23 10.01
C TYR A 21 16.48 3.57 10.43
N VAL A 22 16.89 4.06 11.59
CA VAL A 22 16.30 5.22 12.24
C VAL A 22 17.27 6.38 12.22
N SER A 23 16.78 7.57 11.93
CA SER A 23 17.50 8.81 12.19
C SER A 23 17.20 9.28 13.60
N GLU A 24 18.20 9.26 14.49
CA GLU A 24 18.07 9.83 15.84
C GLU A 24 18.06 11.36 15.84
N SER A 25 18.49 11.98 14.73
CA SER A 25 18.54 13.43 14.62
C SER A 25 17.18 14.03 14.29
N CYS A 26 16.32 13.34 13.55
CA CYS A 26 15.00 13.88 13.22
C CYS A 26 13.84 13.01 13.67
N GLY A 27 14.02 11.70 13.84
CA GLY A 27 12.92 10.75 14.08
C GLY A 27 12.34 10.14 12.81
N GLY A 28 12.97 10.35 11.66
CA GLY A 28 12.64 9.66 10.41
C GLY A 28 13.12 8.21 10.39
N VAL A 29 12.48 7.38 9.56
CA VAL A 29 12.79 5.95 9.45
C VAL A 29 12.85 5.50 7.99
N PHE A 30 13.86 4.70 7.67
CA PHE A 30 13.98 3.98 6.43
C PHE A 30 13.63 2.51 6.63
N LEU A 31 12.71 2.03 5.80
CA LEU A 31 12.18 0.67 5.76
C LEU A 31 12.59 0.03 4.44
N GLU A 32 13.37 -1.05 4.50
CA GLU A 32 13.72 -1.80 3.29
C GLU A 32 12.48 -2.51 2.70
N ASN A 33 12.60 -2.90 1.42
CA ASN A 33 11.59 -3.55 0.57
C ASN A 33 10.33 -4.08 1.29
N GLN A 34 9.23 -3.32 1.19
CA GLN A 34 7.88 -3.68 1.66
C GLN A 34 7.73 -4.02 3.16
N THR A 35 8.73 -3.72 4.00
CA THR A 35 8.65 -3.99 5.45
C THR A 35 7.62 -3.13 6.18
N LEU A 36 7.16 -2.01 5.58
CA LEU A 36 6.14 -1.12 6.15
C LEU A 36 4.84 -1.86 6.54
N LYS A 37 4.42 -2.86 5.76
CA LYS A 37 3.22 -3.68 6.03
C LYS A 37 3.25 -4.35 7.42
N LEU A 38 4.43 -4.57 7.98
CA LEU A 38 4.61 -5.18 9.31
C LEU A 38 4.42 -4.19 10.47
N PHE A 39 4.37 -2.89 10.17
CA PHE A 39 4.31 -1.80 11.15
C PHE A 39 3.05 -0.92 11.02
N GLU A 40 2.27 -1.04 9.94
CA GLU A 40 1.10 -0.19 9.68
C GLU A 40 -0.12 -0.51 10.55
N CYS A 41 -0.22 -1.73 11.08
CA CYS A 41 -1.38 -2.15 11.87
C CYS A 41 -1.54 -1.33 13.15
N ARG A 42 -2.71 -0.67 13.32
CA ARG A 42 -3.04 0.17 14.48
C ARG A 42 -2.85 -0.56 15.82
N SER A 43 -3.23 -1.83 15.90
CA SER A 43 -3.11 -2.63 17.12
C SER A 43 -1.76 -3.36 17.25
N GLY A 44 -0.93 -3.36 16.20
CA GLY A 44 0.32 -4.11 16.15
C GLY A 44 1.39 -3.61 17.11
N GLU A 45 1.93 -4.50 17.94
CA GLU A 45 2.94 -4.18 18.94
C GLU A 45 4.24 -3.64 18.33
N ARG A 46 4.69 -4.24 17.21
CA ARG A 46 5.88 -3.79 16.47
C ARG A 46 5.75 -2.34 16.02
N GLY A 47 4.61 -2.01 15.42
CA GLY A 47 4.29 -0.67 14.95
C GLY A 47 4.31 0.35 16.09
N LYS A 48 3.64 0.03 17.20
CA LYS A 48 3.59 0.88 18.40
C LYS A 48 4.96 1.07 19.04
N ALA A 49 5.75 0.00 19.15
CA ALA A 49 7.10 0.07 19.72
C ALA A 49 8.01 0.96 18.87
N LEU A 50 7.94 0.83 17.54
CA LEU A 50 8.70 1.67 16.62
C LEU A 50 8.24 3.12 16.69
N SER A 51 6.93 3.40 16.61
CA SER A 51 6.42 4.78 16.67
C SER A 51 6.74 5.46 17.99
N ALA A 52 6.64 4.75 19.12
CA ALA A 52 7.05 5.27 20.43
C ALA A 52 8.57 5.54 20.53
N HIS A 53 9.40 4.74 19.86
CA HIS A 53 10.84 5.01 19.77
C HIS A 53 11.14 6.27 18.95
N LEU A 54 10.51 6.39 17.77
CA LEU A 54 10.70 7.53 16.88
C LEU A 54 10.23 8.85 17.51
N ALA A 55 9.15 8.83 18.27
CA ALA A 55 8.60 10.01 18.94
C ALA A 55 9.57 10.68 19.93
N LYS A 56 10.62 9.98 20.37
CA LYS A 56 11.67 10.55 21.24
C LYS A 56 12.57 11.54 20.50
N PHE A 57 12.62 11.44 19.18
CA PHE A 57 13.45 12.26 18.33
C PHE A 57 12.53 13.19 17.55
N HIS A 58 12.61 14.48 17.84
CA HIS A 58 11.91 15.51 17.09
C HIS A 58 12.87 16.68 16.94
N ASN A 59 13.10 17.06 15.69
CA ASN A 59 13.76 18.31 15.36
C ASN A 59 12.94 19.02 14.31
N GLU A 60 12.95 20.35 14.34
CA GLU A 60 12.32 21.16 13.30
C GLU A 60 13.04 20.93 11.97
N LEU A 61 12.36 20.22 11.07
CA LEU A 61 12.85 19.98 9.72
C LEU A 61 12.43 21.15 8.82
N GLN A 62 13.40 21.80 8.18
CA GLN A 62 13.13 22.75 7.11
C GLN A 62 12.95 22.00 5.79
N GLY A 63 11.90 22.33 5.04
CA GLY A 63 11.71 21.83 3.68
C GLY A 63 11.27 20.37 3.58
N LEU A 64 10.18 19.99 4.24
CA LEU A 64 9.52 18.67 4.04
C LEU A 64 9.11 18.40 2.58
N ASN A 65 9.02 19.45 1.75
CA ASN A 65 8.75 19.37 0.32
C ASN A 65 10.00 19.14 -0.54
N ALA A 66 11.20 19.15 0.07
CA ALA A 66 12.43 18.89 -0.65
C ALA A 66 12.50 17.43 -1.11
N LYS A 67 13.13 17.22 -2.27
CA LYS A 67 13.39 15.89 -2.82
C LYS A 67 14.23 15.07 -1.85
N VAL A 68 13.80 13.84 -1.62
CA VAL A 68 14.48 12.87 -0.76
C VAL A 68 15.30 11.92 -1.63
N PHE A 69 16.56 11.71 -1.28
CA PHE A 69 17.41 10.72 -1.93
C PHE A 69 17.39 9.40 -1.15
N CYS A 70 17.41 8.29 -1.88
CA CYS A 70 17.43 6.97 -1.28
C CYS A 70 18.73 6.76 -0.48
N PRO A 71 18.66 6.35 0.81
CA PRO A 71 19.87 6.07 1.60
C PRO A 71 20.67 4.84 1.12
N LEU A 72 20.05 3.98 0.31
CA LEU A 72 20.62 2.72 -0.19
C LEU A 72 21.07 2.81 -1.65
N CYS A 73 20.32 3.50 -2.50
CA CYS A 73 20.60 3.62 -3.93
C CYS A 73 21.36 4.92 -4.21
N VAL A 74 22.45 4.83 -4.96
CA VAL A 74 23.26 6.00 -5.35
C VAL A 74 22.42 6.91 -6.25
N ASP A 75 22.45 8.22 -5.97
CA ASP A 75 21.83 9.30 -6.75
C ASP A 75 20.36 9.09 -7.16
N THR A 76 19.63 8.26 -6.42
CA THR A 76 18.24 7.92 -6.75
C THR A 76 17.28 8.76 -5.93
N VAL A 77 16.51 9.61 -6.60
CA VAL A 77 15.42 10.38 -5.98
C VAL A 77 14.24 9.45 -5.68
N MET A 78 13.69 9.57 -4.47
CA MET A 78 12.51 8.84 -4.05
C MET A 78 11.24 9.53 -4.57
N LEU A 79 10.26 8.72 -4.96
CA LEU A 79 8.98 9.16 -5.48
C LEU A 79 8.00 9.35 -4.32
N ARG A 80 7.52 10.58 -4.18
CA ARG A 80 6.47 10.91 -3.22
C ARG A 80 5.11 10.43 -3.73
N ARG A 81 4.41 9.63 -2.94
CA ARG A 81 3.06 9.17 -3.28
C ARG A 81 2.19 9.01 -2.05
N PHE A 82 0.87 9.06 -2.25
CA PHE A 82 -0.08 8.68 -1.22
C PHE A 82 -0.06 7.17 -0.99
N TYR A 83 0.01 6.76 0.28
CA TYR A 83 -0.03 5.35 0.67
C TYR A 83 -1.42 4.90 1.11
N SER A 84 -2.20 5.78 1.75
CA SER A 84 -3.56 5.47 2.19
C SER A 84 -4.58 5.67 1.06
N PRO A 85 -5.64 4.85 0.95
CA PRO A 85 -6.74 5.07 0.00
C PRO A 85 -7.42 6.44 0.15
N LEU A 86 -7.41 6.98 1.37
CA LEU A 86 -7.95 8.30 1.69
C LEU A 86 -7.05 9.47 1.24
N HIS A 87 -5.87 9.20 0.64
CA HIS A 87 -4.90 10.21 0.21
C HIS A 87 -4.47 11.18 1.34
N VAL A 88 -4.30 10.67 2.56
CA VAL A 88 -3.99 11.50 3.75
C VAL A 88 -2.52 11.41 4.18
N VAL A 89 -1.85 10.31 3.85
CA VAL A 89 -0.43 10.07 4.21
C VAL A 89 0.38 9.92 2.94
N GLU A 90 1.33 10.83 2.78
CA GLU A 90 2.38 10.75 1.76
C GLU A 90 3.53 9.93 2.32
N ILE A 91 4.19 9.18 1.44
CA ILE A 91 5.43 8.46 1.72
C ILE A 91 6.40 8.72 0.58
N ASP A 92 7.69 8.60 0.85
CA ASP A 92 8.73 8.66 -0.17
C ASP A 92 9.23 7.23 -0.45
N GLU A 93 9.07 6.72 -1.69
CA GLU A 93 9.46 5.36 -2.09
C GLU A 93 10.55 5.36 -3.17
N CYS A 94 11.59 4.56 -2.98
CA CYS A 94 12.66 4.44 -3.95
C CYS A 94 12.25 3.55 -5.13
N PRO A 95 12.31 4.04 -6.39
CA PRO A 95 11.98 3.23 -7.57
C PRO A 95 13.00 2.13 -7.86
N GLY A 96 14.22 2.22 -7.31
CA GLY A 96 15.29 1.24 -7.54
C GLY A 96 15.20 0.01 -6.62
N CYS A 97 15.07 0.24 -5.31
CA CYS A 97 15.07 -0.85 -4.31
C CYS A 97 13.71 -1.11 -3.64
N GLY A 98 12.69 -0.28 -3.88
CA GLY A 98 11.39 -0.36 -3.19
C GLY A 98 11.46 -0.01 -1.70
N GLY A 99 12.56 0.60 -1.25
CA GLY A 99 12.70 1.10 0.12
C GLY A 99 11.83 2.33 0.34
N ILE A 100 11.28 2.46 1.55
CA ILE A 100 10.36 3.54 1.92
C ILE A 100 11.01 4.39 3.01
N TRP A 101 10.97 5.70 2.83
CA TRP A 101 11.32 6.70 3.84
C TRP A 101 10.02 7.27 4.40
N LEU A 102 9.96 7.35 5.73
CA LEU A 102 8.92 8.05 6.46
C LEU A 102 9.58 9.15 7.30
N ASP A 103 9.07 10.36 7.16
CA ASP A 103 9.45 11.48 8.03
C ASP A 103 8.82 11.30 9.43
N THR A 104 9.31 12.12 10.34
CA THR A 104 8.93 12.07 11.76
C THR A 104 7.42 12.23 11.93
N GLY A 105 6.80 11.29 12.64
CA GLY A 105 5.36 11.28 12.91
C GLY A 105 4.49 10.68 11.79
N GLU A 106 5.00 10.47 10.58
CA GLU A 106 4.21 9.89 9.49
C GLU A 106 3.77 8.46 9.76
N LEU A 107 4.62 7.64 10.40
CA LEU A 107 4.25 6.28 10.80
C LEU A 107 3.08 6.28 11.80
N ALA A 108 3.09 7.19 12.78
CA ALA A 108 2.01 7.30 13.76
C ALA A 108 0.71 7.78 13.09
N LYS A 109 0.82 8.76 12.18
CA LYS A 109 -0.30 9.23 11.36
C LYS A 109 -0.88 8.09 10.53
N LEU A 110 -0.04 7.29 9.89
CA LEU A 110 -0.44 6.12 9.12
C LEU A 110 -1.22 5.11 9.97
N GLN A 111 -0.69 4.72 11.13
CA GLN A 111 -1.33 3.80 12.07
C GLN A 111 -2.71 4.30 12.55
N SER A 112 -2.84 5.61 12.78
CA SER A 112 -4.11 6.21 13.21
C SER A 112 -5.21 6.09 12.14
N LEU A 113 -4.84 6.10 10.86
CA LEU A 113 -5.77 6.08 9.74
C LEU A 113 -6.10 4.66 9.24
N MET A 114 -5.34 3.65 9.68
CA MET A 114 -5.59 2.28 9.27
C MET A 114 -6.90 1.76 9.85
N LEU A 115 -7.78 1.31 8.96
CA LEU A 115 -9.06 0.72 9.28
C LEU A 115 -8.90 -0.75 9.69
N ASN A 116 -9.61 -1.15 10.74
CA ASN A 116 -9.73 -2.57 11.07
C ASN A 116 -10.58 -3.32 10.02
N GLU A 117 -10.64 -4.65 10.10
CA GLU A 117 -11.37 -5.45 9.11
C GLU A 117 -12.86 -5.14 9.05
N LYS A 118 -13.51 -4.90 10.20
CA LYS A 118 -14.92 -4.52 10.28
C LYS A 118 -15.17 -3.16 9.62
N GLU A 119 -14.35 -2.17 9.92
CA GLU A 119 -14.42 -0.83 9.31
C GLU A 119 -14.20 -0.90 7.79
N ARG A 120 -13.25 -1.71 7.32
CA ARG A 120 -13.03 -1.94 5.89
C ARG A 120 -14.22 -2.63 5.22
N ALA A 121 -14.86 -3.59 5.89
CA ALA A 121 -16.05 -4.26 5.36
C ALA A 121 -17.24 -3.30 5.24
N LEU A 122 -17.47 -2.46 6.27
CA LEU A 122 -18.51 -1.43 6.26
C LEU A 122 -18.28 -0.39 5.16
N LEU A 123 -17.06 0.13 5.05
CA LEU A 123 -16.72 1.10 4.01
C LEU A 123 -16.92 0.51 2.60
N ARG A 124 -16.53 -0.75 2.38
CA ARG A 124 -16.79 -1.43 1.10
C ARG A 124 -18.28 -1.54 0.80
N ALA A 125 -19.09 -1.93 1.79
CA ALA A 125 -20.54 -2.04 1.60
C ALA A 125 -21.17 -0.68 1.26
N GLN A 126 -20.79 0.40 1.97
CA GLN A 126 -21.25 1.76 1.66
C GLN A 126 -20.85 2.21 0.27
N LEU A 127 -19.57 2.03 -0.11
CA LEU A 127 -19.10 2.39 -1.45
C LEU A 127 -19.81 1.58 -2.55
N MET A 128 -20.15 0.31 -2.29
CA MET A 128 -20.92 -0.52 -3.23
C MET A 128 -22.37 -0.03 -3.39
N GLU A 129 -22.97 0.55 -2.35
CA GLU A 129 -24.31 1.13 -2.40
C GLU A 129 -24.31 2.49 -3.14
N GLU A 130 -23.30 3.31 -2.90
CA GLU A 130 -23.13 4.62 -3.56
C GLU A 130 -22.70 4.50 -5.03
N CYS A 131 -21.87 3.51 -5.36
CA CYS A 131 -21.40 3.29 -6.72
C CYS A 131 -22.46 2.53 -7.52
N GLN A 132 -23.25 3.24 -8.32
CA GLN A 132 -24.11 2.62 -9.31
C GLN A 132 -23.22 1.84 -10.31
N PRO A 133 -23.41 0.51 -10.48
CA PRO A 133 -22.58 -0.25 -11.39
C PRO A 133 -22.73 0.31 -12.81
N SER A 134 -21.62 0.72 -13.41
CA SER A 134 -21.58 1.12 -14.80
C SER A 134 -22.14 -0.01 -15.66
N LYS A 135 -23.21 0.24 -16.41
CA LYS A 135 -23.69 -0.72 -17.40
C LYS A 135 -22.68 -0.74 -18.54
N ILE A 136 -21.70 -1.64 -18.46
CA ILE A 136 -20.75 -1.87 -19.53
C ILE A 136 -21.48 -2.69 -20.60
N GLU A 137 -22.06 -2.02 -21.59
CA GLU A 137 -22.52 -2.69 -22.79
C GLU A 137 -21.29 -3.06 -23.61
N GLY A 138 -21.00 -4.36 -23.71
CA GLY A 138 -19.93 -4.85 -24.55
C GLY A 138 -20.18 -4.42 -25.99
N HIS A 139 -19.25 -3.66 -26.58
CA HIS A 139 -19.34 -3.33 -27.99
C HIS A 139 -19.29 -4.64 -28.78
N PRO A 140 -20.19 -4.89 -29.75
CA PRO A 140 -20.14 -6.10 -30.55
C PRO A 140 -18.75 -6.24 -31.18
N HIS A 141 -18.10 -7.36 -30.91
CA HIS A 141 -16.76 -7.65 -31.44
C HIS A 141 -16.81 -7.65 -32.97
N ILE A 142 -16.08 -6.71 -33.60
CA ILE A 142 -16.05 -6.51 -35.07
C ILE A 142 -15.56 -7.75 -35.84
N ARG A 143 -14.90 -8.70 -35.16
CA ARG A 143 -14.39 -9.95 -35.74
C ARG A 143 -15.01 -11.22 -35.15
N ASP A 144 -16.08 -11.09 -34.37
CA ASP A 144 -16.88 -12.26 -34.01
C ASP A 144 -17.85 -12.54 -35.15
N ALA A 145 -17.38 -13.26 -36.18
CA ALA A 145 -18.24 -14.04 -37.07
C ALA A 145 -18.89 -15.24 -36.34
N TRP A 146 -19.18 -15.07 -35.04
CA TRP A 146 -19.82 -16.02 -34.14
C TRP A 146 -21.24 -15.51 -33.81
N ILE A 147 -22.02 -15.33 -34.87
CA ILE A 147 -23.48 -15.28 -34.77
C ILE A 147 -23.91 -16.59 -34.07
N ARG A 148 -24.45 -16.50 -32.85
CA ARG A 148 -24.94 -17.61 -31.97
C ARG A 148 -23.93 -18.26 -31.02
N ARG A 149 -23.33 -17.48 -30.12
CA ARG A 149 -22.57 -18.03 -28.98
C ARG A 149 -23.49 -18.63 -27.90
N SER A 150 -24.69 -18.07 -27.67
CA SER A 150 -25.68 -18.65 -26.75
C SER A 150 -26.14 -20.03 -27.23
N ASP A 151 -26.59 -20.14 -28.49
CA ASP A 151 -27.20 -21.39 -28.98
C ASP A 151 -26.28 -22.61 -28.93
N LYS A 152 -24.95 -22.45 -28.97
CA LYS A 152 -24.01 -23.58 -28.90
C LYS A 152 -23.72 -24.02 -27.46
N VAL A 153 -23.64 -23.07 -26.53
CA VAL A 153 -23.48 -23.40 -25.10
C VAL A 153 -24.79 -23.95 -24.56
N ASP A 154 -25.93 -23.36 -24.92
CA ASP A 154 -27.25 -23.84 -24.54
C ASP A 154 -27.50 -25.25 -25.09
N LYS A 155 -27.18 -25.53 -26.37
CA LYS A 155 -27.27 -26.88 -26.93
C LYS A 155 -26.32 -27.88 -26.27
N LEU A 156 -25.12 -27.45 -25.86
CA LEU A 156 -24.18 -28.30 -25.14
C LEU A 156 -24.74 -28.66 -23.76
N MET A 157 -25.36 -27.71 -23.07
CA MET A 157 -26.01 -27.92 -21.77
C MET A 157 -27.26 -28.80 -21.89
N ASP A 158 -28.05 -28.65 -22.96
CA ASP A 158 -29.21 -29.51 -23.25
C ASP A 158 -28.77 -30.97 -23.51
N ILE A 159 -27.72 -31.18 -24.31
CA ILE A 159 -27.16 -32.52 -24.55
C ILE A 159 -26.60 -33.12 -23.26
N ALA A 160 -25.85 -32.32 -22.47
CA ALA A 160 -25.30 -32.78 -21.20
C ALA A 160 -26.41 -33.17 -20.21
N SER A 161 -27.49 -32.39 -20.14
CA SER A 161 -28.68 -32.70 -19.33
C SER A 161 -29.36 -33.99 -19.80
N TYR A 162 -29.50 -34.20 -21.11
CA TYR A 162 -30.10 -35.41 -21.68
C TYR A 162 -29.27 -36.67 -21.37
N LEU A 163 -27.94 -36.58 -21.42
CA LEU A 163 -27.04 -37.69 -21.14
C LEU A 163 -26.89 -38.01 -19.65
N THR A 164 -27.13 -37.04 -18.77
CA THR A 164 -26.97 -37.20 -17.31
C THR A 164 -28.27 -37.54 -16.59
N ASN A 165 -29.44 -37.15 -17.14
CA ASN A 165 -30.76 -37.43 -16.57
C ASN A 165 -31.50 -38.60 -17.27
N GLY A 166 -30.84 -39.30 -18.18
CA GLY A 166 -31.41 -40.37 -18.99
C GLY A 166 -31.10 -41.78 -18.49
N TRP A 167 -31.26 -42.08 -17.20
CA TRP A 167 -31.39 -43.43 -16.61
C TRP A 167 -32.25 -43.37 -15.35
#